data_AF-A0A0D6QFG4-F1
#
_entry.id   AF-A0A0D6QFG4-F1
#
_cell.length_a   1.000
_cell.length_b   1.000
_cell.length_c   1.000
_cell.angle_alpha   90.00
_cell.angle_beta   90.00
_cell.angle_gamma   90.00
#
_symmetry.space_group_name_H-M   'P 1'
#
loop_
_entity.id
_entity.type
_entity.pdbx_description
1 polymer ?
#
loop_
_entity_poly.entity_id
_entity_poly.type
_entity_poly.pdbx_seq_one_letter_code
_entity_poly.pdbx_strand_id
1 'polypeptide(L)'
;MTRARWQVVLVLALVFVAGGVTGAVLSRAVVQRAVARLLEGPPEQARTRAILFRLNRELDLSREQRDALRTVLERHQGELAAIRRTVYPQLEAARRRQWAEMRGVLDERQRPAFDRTVEELERRLARSIAATPAAPAAPVE
;
A
#
# COMPACT_ATOMS: atom_id res chain seq x y z
N MET A 1 21.98 28.41 -42.32
CA MET A 1 21.76 28.79 -40.91
C MET A 1 23.07 28.65 -40.15
N THR A 2 23.53 29.73 -39.51
CA THR A 2 24.88 29.85 -38.93
C THR A 2 25.08 28.86 -37.78
N ARG A 3 26.19 28.09 -37.79
CA ARG A 3 26.58 27.06 -36.79
C ARG A 3 26.30 27.48 -35.33
N ALA A 4 26.51 28.76 -35.02
CA ALA A 4 26.26 29.34 -33.70
C ALA A 4 24.80 29.19 -33.21
N ARG A 5 23.81 29.31 -34.11
CA ARG A 5 22.38 29.18 -33.74
C ARG A 5 22.02 27.74 -33.37
N TRP A 6 22.61 26.76 -34.06
CA TRP A 6 22.40 25.35 -33.76
C TRP A 6 23.05 24.94 -32.43
N GLN A 7 24.22 25.49 -32.11
CA GLN A 7 24.86 25.26 -30.81
C GLN A 7 24.02 25.80 -29.66
N VAL A 8 23.40 26.98 -29.82
CA VAL A 8 22.51 27.56 -28.79
C VAL A 8 21.28 26.68 -28.56
N VAL A 9 20.64 26.19 -29.63
CA VAL A 9 19.47 25.29 -29.52
C VAL A 9 19.84 23.98 -28.81
N LEU A 10 21.01 23.42 -29.13
CA LEU A 10 21.48 22.16 -28.55
C LEU A 10 21.78 22.31 -27.05
N VAL A 11 22.40 23.42 -26.65
CA VAL A 11 22.63 23.73 -25.22
C VAL A 11 21.30 23.93 -24.48
N LEU A 12 20.33 24.62 -25.07
CA LEU A 12 19.01 24.83 -24.45
C LEU A 12 18.26 23.50 -24.25
N ALA A 13 18.27 22.64 -25.27
CA ALA A 13 17.67 21.31 -25.20
C ALA A 13 18.32 20.46 -24.09
N LEU A 14 19.65 20.54 -23.96
CA LEU A 14 20.39 19.77 -22.96
C LEU A 14 20.07 20.23 -21.53
N VAL A 15 19.94 21.54 -21.31
CA VAL A 15 19.49 22.11 -20.02
C VAL A 15 18.06 21.69 -19.70
N PHE A 16 17.16 21.66 -20.69
CA PHE A 16 15.77 21.25 -20.50
C PHE A 16 15.66 19.76 -20.14
N VAL A 17 16.42 18.90 -20.83
CA VAL A 17 16.48 17.47 -20.52
C VAL A 17 17.07 17.25 -19.13
N ALA A 18 18.14 17.96 -18.77
CA ALA A 18 18.74 17.88 -17.43
C ALA A 18 17.74 18.34 -16.35
N GLY A 19 16.99 19.41 -16.59
CA GLY A 19 15.92 19.88 -15.71
C GLY A 19 14.78 18.87 -15.57
N GLY A 20 14.35 18.26 -16.67
CA GLY A 20 13.31 17.23 -16.68
C GLY A 20 13.72 15.96 -15.93
N VAL A 21 14.95 15.48 -16.14
CA VAL A 21 15.51 14.33 -15.41
C VAL A 21 15.64 14.63 -13.92
N THR A 22 16.15 15.81 -13.58
CA THR A 22 16.30 16.24 -12.17
C THR A 22 14.95 16.37 -11.49
N GLY A 23 13.95 16.97 -12.16
CA GLY A 23 12.58 17.07 -11.67
C GLY A 23 11.91 15.71 -11.49
N ALA A 24 12.08 14.79 -12.44
CA ALA A 24 11.52 13.43 -12.36
C ALA A 24 12.12 12.62 -11.21
N VAL A 25 13.45 12.68 -11.02
CA VAL A 25 14.16 12.01 -9.93
C VAL A 25 13.75 12.61 -8.58
N LEU A 26 13.70 13.93 -8.46
CA LEU A 26 13.33 14.60 -7.22
C LEU A 26 11.87 14.33 -6.84
N SER A 27 10.96 14.38 -7.81
CA SER A 27 9.54 14.06 -7.59
C SER A 27 9.36 12.60 -7.16
N ARG A 28 10.07 11.66 -7.80
CA ARG A 28 10.06 10.25 -7.42
C ARG A 28 10.60 10.03 -6.00
N ALA A 29 11.67 10.73 -5.62
CA ALA A 29 12.24 10.66 -4.27
C ALA A 29 11.33 11.28 -3.21
N VAL A 30 10.63 12.39 -3.52
CA VAL A 30 9.67 13.02 -2.61
C VAL A 30 8.45 12.13 -2.41
N VAL A 31 7.91 11.54 -3.47
CA VAL A 31 6.80 10.58 -3.39
C VAL A 31 7.21 9.35 -2.58
N GLN A 32 8.39 8.79 -2.83
CA GLN A 32 8.91 7.64 -2.07
C GLN A 32 9.11 7.96 -0.59
N ARG A 33 9.64 9.14 -0.25
CA ARG A 33 9.80 9.59 1.15
C ARG A 33 8.46 9.91 1.81
N ALA A 34 7.49 10.44 1.08
CA ALA A 34 6.15 10.67 1.59
C ALA A 34 5.42 9.35 1.90
N VAL A 35 5.58 8.35 1.02
CA VAL A 35 5.06 6.99 1.24
C VAL A 35 5.76 6.31 2.42
N ALA A 36 7.08 6.42 2.54
CA ALA A 36 7.84 5.87 3.66
C ALA A 36 7.43 6.49 5.00
N ARG A 37 7.23 7.82 5.05
CA ARG A 37 6.72 8.52 6.25
C ARG A 37 5.26 8.20 6.56
N LEU A 38 4.47 7.81 5.57
CA LEU A 38 3.10 7.34 5.78
C LEU A 38 3.07 6.01 6.54
N LEU A 39 4.11 5.19 6.34
CA LEU A 39 4.34 3.88 6.96
C LEU A 39 5.06 3.97 8.33
N GLU A 40 5.73 5.08 8.63
CA GLU A 40 6.31 5.35 9.95
C GLU A 40 5.22 5.85 10.92
N GLY A 41 4.67 4.93 11.72
CA GLY A 41 3.71 5.24 12.79
C GLY A 41 3.04 3.98 13.35
N PRO A 42 2.28 4.09 14.45
CA PRO A 42 1.47 2.98 14.95
C PRO A 42 0.58 2.41 13.83
N PRO A 43 0.42 1.08 13.71
CA PRO A 43 -0.29 0.46 12.58
C PRO A 43 -1.72 0.98 12.39
N GLU A 44 -2.37 1.39 13.47
CA GLU A 44 -3.70 2.00 13.41
C GLU A 44 -3.71 3.37 12.70
N GLN A 45 -2.66 4.19 12.88
CA GLN A 45 -2.54 5.48 12.20
C GLN A 45 -2.17 5.31 10.72
N ALA A 46 -1.37 4.29 10.39
CA ALA A 46 -1.01 3.98 9.01
C ALA A 46 -2.27 3.68 8.16
N ARG A 47 -3.25 2.97 8.73
CA ARG A 47 -4.51 2.65 8.06
C ARG A 47 -5.40 3.87 7.83
N THR A 48 -5.53 4.76 8.82
CA THR A 48 -6.28 6.02 8.65
C THR A 48 -5.66 6.88 7.55
N ARG A 49 -4.33 7.00 7.55
CA ARG A 49 -3.59 7.73 6.50
C ARG A 49 -3.77 7.10 5.13
N ALA A 50 -3.76 5.77 5.04
CA ALA A 50 -4.00 5.03 3.81
C ALA A 50 -5.37 5.32 3.18
N ILE A 51 -6.42 5.27 4.01
CA ILE A 51 -7.79 5.54 3.59
C ILE A 51 -7.90 6.98 3.11
N LEU A 52 -7.39 7.94 3.88
CA LEU A 52 -7.43 9.36 3.52
C LEU A 52 -6.64 9.64 2.22
N PHE A 53 -5.49 9.00 2.03
CA PHE A 53 -4.71 9.10 0.79
C PHE A 53 -5.50 8.60 -0.42
N ARG A 54 -6.16 7.45 -0.28
CA ARG A 54 -6.99 6.88 -1.35
C ARG A 54 -8.19 7.79 -1.67
N LEU A 55 -8.91 8.25 -0.66
CA LEU A 55 -10.04 9.17 -0.82
C LEU A 55 -9.60 10.48 -1.49
N ASN A 56 -8.44 11.02 -1.10
CA ASN A 56 -7.91 12.23 -1.73
C ASN A 56 -7.56 12.01 -3.20
N ARG A 57 -6.99 10.86 -3.56
CA ARG A 57 -6.62 10.55 -4.94
C ARG A 57 -7.84 10.32 -5.84
N GLU A 58 -8.92 9.76 -5.29
CA GLU A 58 -10.13 9.42 -6.06
C GLU A 58 -11.13 10.57 -6.13
N LEU A 59 -11.12 11.49 -5.16
CA LEU A 59 -12.14 12.55 -5.01
C LEU A 59 -11.57 13.98 -5.08
N ASP A 60 -10.25 14.13 -5.23
CA ASP A 60 -9.56 15.43 -5.25
C ASP A 60 -9.97 16.37 -4.10
N LEU A 61 -9.85 15.87 -2.87
CA LEU A 61 -10.34 16.53 -1.67
C LEU A 61 -9.64 17.88 -1.40
N SER A 62 -10.43 18.89 -1.05
CA SER A 62 -9.93 20.17 -0.53
C SER A 62 -9.20 20.00 0.81
N ARG A 63 -8.44 21.02 1.24
CA ARG A 63 -7.77 21.00 2.56
C ARG A 63 -8.76 20.81 3.70
N GLU A 64 -9.86 21.56 3.67
CA GLU A 64 -10.92 21.50 4.69
C GLU A 64 -11.61 20.13 4.71
N GLN A 65 -11.91 19.56 3.53
CA GLN A 65 -12.50 18.22 3.42
C GLN A 65 -11.57 17.14 3.97
N ARG A 66 -10.26 17.24 3.70
CA ARG A 66 -9.27 16.31 4.25
C ARG A 66 -9.19 16.37 5.77
N ASP A 67 -9.18 17.57 6.34
CA ASP A 67 -9.10 17.74 7.79
C ASP A 67 -10.39 17.24 8.49
N ALA A 68 -11.55 17.48 7.87
CA ALA A 68 -12.82 16.93 8.34
C ALA A 68 -12.85 15.40 8.28
N LEU A 69 -12.45 14.79 7.15
CA LEU A 69 -12.40 13.34 7.01
C LEU A 69 -11.37 12.68 7.93
N ARG A 70 -10.20 13.30 8.12
CA ARG A 70 -9.22 12.84 9.12
C ARG A 70 -9.84 12.75 10.50
N THR A 71 -10.56 13.80 10.92
CA THR A 71 -11.21 13.86 12.23
C THR A 71 -12.27 12.76 12.39
N VAL A 72 -13.05 12.48 11.33
CA VAL A 72 -14.03 11.39 11.33
C VAL A 72 -13.34 10.03 11.47
N LEU A 73 -12.27 9.79 10.72
CA LEU A 73 -11.53 8.53 10.78
C LEU A 73 -10.87 8.32 12.17
N GLU A 74 -10.25 9.36 12.73
CA GLU A 74 -9.62 9.33 14.05
C GLU A 74 -10.64 9.08 15.17
N ARG A 75 -11.86 9.62 15.05
CA ARG A 75 -12.94 9.36 16.03
C ARG A 75 -13.32 7.89 16.10
N HIS A 76 -13.39 7.21 14.97
CA HIS A 76 -13.82 5.80 14.90
C HIS A 76 -12.67 4.80 14.96
N GLN A 77 -11.41 5.25 14.97
CA GLN A 77 -10.25 4.35 14.96
C GLN A 77 -10.23 3.42 16.18
N GLY A 78 -10.59 3.92 17.37
CA GLY A 78 -10.56 3.16 18.61
C GLY A 78 -11.61 2.04 18.64
N GLU A 79 -12.83 2.36 18.20
CA GLU A 79 -13.93 1.40 18.06
C GLU A 79 -13.57 0.27 17.09
N LEU A 80 -13.07 0.62 15.90
CA LEU A 80 -12.65 -0.35 14.91
C LEU A 80 -11.48 -1.21 15.42
N ALA A 81 -10.51 -0.61 16.11
CA ALA A 81 -9.38 -1.34 16.70
C ALA A 81 -9.85 -2.35 17.77
N ALA A 82 -10.81 -1.96 18.61
CA ALA A 82 -11.40 -2.84 19.62
C ALA A 82 -12.11 -4.03 18.97
N ILE A 83 -12.94 -3.79 17.94
CA ILE A 83 -13.60 -4.86 17.18
C ILE A 83 -12.55 -5.81 16.58
N ARG A 84 -11.50 -5.28 15.96
CA ARG A 84 -10.43 -6.11 15.38
C ARG A 84 -9.77 -6.99 16.43
N ARG A 85 -9.41 -6.45 17.59
CA ARG A 85 -8.76 -7.20 18.68
C ARG A 85 -9.60 -8.39 19.14
N THR A 86 -10.92 -8.27 19.08
CA THR A 86 -11.84 -9.36 19.45
C THR A 86 -12.05 -10.36 18.32
N VAL A 87 -12.23 -9.90 17.08
CA VAL A 87 -12.62 -10.74 15.94
C VAL A 87 -11.43 -11.45 15.28
N TYR A 88 -10.28 -10.78 15.14
CA TYR A 88 -9.11 -11.38 14.46
C TYR A 88 -8.65 -12.70 15.10
N PRO A 89 -8.50 -12.80 16.44
CA PRO A 89 -8.09 -14.06 17.06
C PRO A 89 -9.09 -15.19 16.83
N GLN A 90 -10.39 -14.88 16.80
CA GLN A 90 -11.44 -15.87 16.55
C GLN A 90 -11.39 -16.38 15.12
N LEU A 91 -11.23 -15.48 14.15
CA LEU A 91 -11.08 -15.83 12.75
C LEU A 91 -9.82 -16.69 12.53
N GLU A 92 -8.71 -16.32 13.16
CA GLU A 92 -7.45 -17.05 13.04
C GLU A 92 -7.56 -18.46 13.64
N ALA A 93 -8.20 -18.58 14.80
CA ALA A 93 -8.48 -19.87 15.41
C ALA A 93 -9.39 -20.74 14.52
N ALA A 94 -10.43 -20.17 13.92
CA ALA A 94 -11.31 -20.89 12.99
C ALA A 94 -10.54 -21.38 11.75
N ARG A 95 -9.68 -20.54 11.18
CA ARG A 95 -8.88 -20.88 10.01
C ARG A 95 -7.87 -21.99 10.30
N ARG A 96 -7.18 -21.93 11.46
CA ARG A 96 -6.27 -23.00 11.89
C ARG A 96 -6.96 -24.34 12.07
N ARG A 97 -8.18 -24.35 12.65
CA ARG A 97 -8.98 -25.58 12.75
C ARG A 97 -9.33 -26.13 11.37
N GLN A 98 -9.81 -25.26 10.48
CA GLN A 98 -10.11 -25.64 9.10
C GLN A 98 -8.90 -26.27 8.40
N TRP A 99 -7.70 -25.68 8.50
CA TRP A 99 -6.51 -26.27 7.89
C TRP A 99 -6.09 -27.60 8.52
N ALA A 100 -6.25 -27.75 9.84
CA ALA A 100 -5.96 -29.01 10.51
C ALA A 100 -6.90 -30.14 10.05
N GLU A 101 -8.19 -29.84 9.90
CA GLU A 101 -9.19 -30.78 9.36
C GLU A 101 -8.87 -31.14 7.90
N MET A 102 -8.58 -30.14 7.06
CA MET A 102 -8.16 -30.36 5.68
C MET A 102 -6.87 -31.19 5.59
N ARG A 103 -5.92 -30.99 6.49
CA ARG A 103 -4.69 -31.80 6.55
C ARG A 103 -4.98 -33.25 6.94
N GLY A 104 -5.98 -33.47 7.80
CA GLY A 104 -6.37 -34.79 8.28
C GLY A 104 -6.95 -35.71 7.20
N VAL A 105 -7.58 -35.15 6.16
CA VAL A 105 -8.11 -35.92 5.03
C VAL A 105 -7.06 -36.24 3.95
N LEU A 106 -5.83 -35.75 4.10
CA LEU A 106 -4.74 -35.95 3.13
C LEU A 106 -3.81 -37.11 3.54
N ASP A 107 -3.37 -37.84 2.53
CA ASP A 107 -2.36 -38.89 2.65
C ASP A 107 -1.00 -38.30 3.06
N GLU A 108 -0.14 -39.12 3.67
CA GLU A 108 1.18 -38.70 4.17
C GLU A 108 2.04 -38.06 3.07
N ARG A 109 1.88 -38.51 1.82
CA ARG A 109 2.61 -37.98 0.65
C ARG A 109 2.17 -36.56 0.26
N GLN A 110 0.92 -36.18 0.52
CA GLN A 110 0.33 -34.90 0.11
C GLN A 110 0.53 -33.80 1.17
N ARG A 111 0.63 -34.18 2.44
CA ARG A 111 0.80 -33.28 3.59
C ARG A 111 1.92 -32.24 3.44
N PRO A 112 3.13 -32.57 2.93
CA PRO A 112 4.19 -31.56 2.76
C PRO A 112 3.90 -30.53 1.68
N ALA A 113 3.15 -30.89 0.64
CA ALA A 113 2.72 -29.93 -0.38
C ALA A 113 1.66 -28.98 0.19
N PHE A 114 0.70 -29.53 0.94
CA PHE A 114 -0.34 -28.76 1.62
C PHE A 114 0.23 -27.73 2.61
N ASP A 115 1.20 -28.11 3.45
CA ASP A 115 1.82 -27.19 4.42
C ASP A 115 2.46 -25.99 3.73
N ARG A 116 3.18 -26.22 2.62
CA ARG A 116 3.78 -25.14 1.83
C ARG A 116 2.73 -24.21 1.25
N THR A 117 1.62 -24.75 0.75
CA THR A 117 0.50 -23.96 0.22
C THR A 117 -0.14 -23.12 1.33
N VAL A 118 -0.41 -23.69 2.51
CA VAL A 118 -0.98 -22.96 3.65
C VAL A 118 -0.03 -21.85 4.09
N GLU A 119 1.26 -22.12 4.25
CA GLU A 119 2.25 -21.12 4.64
C GLU A 119 2.35 -19.97 3.62
N GLU A 120 2.25 -20.27 2.31
CA GLU A 120 2.20 -19.24 1.29
C GLU A 120 0.93 -18.37 1.38
N LEU A 121 -0.23 -19.00 1.58
CA LEU A 121 -1.50 -18.30 1.74
C LEU A 121 -1.49 -17.41 2.99
N GLU A 122 -0.99 -17.92 4.12
CA GLU A 122 -0.79 -17.14 5.35
C GLU A 122 0.13 -15.96 5.13
N ARG A 123 1.28 -16.16 4.45
CA ARG A 123 2.20 -15.06 4.13
C ARG A 123 1.57 -14.03 3.20
N ARG A 124 0.77 -14.44 2.22
CA ARG A 124 0.02 -13.52 1.34
C ARG A 124 -1.02 -12.74 2.14
N LEU A 125 -1.74 -13.40 3.04
CA LEU A 125 -2.73 -12.76 3.89
C LEU A 125 -2.08 -11.77 4.88
N ALA A 126 -1.04 -12.18 5.59
CA ALA A 126 -0.27 -11.33 6.50
C ALA A 126 0.30 -10.12 5.77
N ARG A 127 0.82 -10.32 4.54
CA ARG A 127 1.22 -9.21 3.67
C ARG A 127 0.05 -8.33 3.30
N SER A 128 -1.12 -8.85 2.94
CA SER A 128 -2.28 -8.01 2.58
C SER A 128 -2.81 -7.18 3.77
N ILE A 129 -2.76 -7.75 4.97
CA ILE A 129 -3.13 -7.09 6.22
C ILE A 129 -2.09 -6.01 6.58
N ALA A 130 -0.80 -6.33 6.45
CA ALA A 130 0.29 -5.39 6.68
C ALA A 130 0.42 -4.32 5.57
N ALA A 131 0.07 -4.65 4.32
CA ALA A 131 0.16 -3.82 3.13
C ALA A 131 -1.16 -3.11 2.77
N THR A 132 -2.14 -3.08 3.67
CA THR A 132 -3.18 -2.06 3.60
C THR A 132 -2.56 -0.74 4.13
N PRO A 133 -1.69 -0.11 3.31
CA PRO A 133 -2.08 0.97 2.41
C PRO A 133 -2.04 0.59 0.93
N ALA A 134 -3.19 0.67 0.26
CA ALA A 134 -3.34 0.81 -1.19
C ALA A 134 -2.49 -0.13 -2.09
N ALA A 135 -2.95 -1.36 -2.30
CA ALA A 135 -2.66 -2.02 -3.57
C ALA A 135 -3.52 -1.38 -4.68
N PRO A 136 -2.96 -0.99 -5.84
CA PRO A 136 -3.78 -0.66 -7.01
C PRO A 136 -4.58 -1.91 -7.40
N ALA A 137 -5.89 -1.75 -7.60
CA ALA A 137 -6.70 -2.78 -8.22
C ALA A 137 -6.01 -3.22 -9.52
N ALA A 138 -5.85 -4.54 -9.69
CA ALA A 138 -5.34 -5.09 -10.94
C ALA A 138 -6.21 -4.58 -12.11
N PRO A 139 -5.62 -4.30 -13.29
CA PRO A 139 -6.43 -3.99 -14.46
C PRO A 139 -7.34 -5.17 -14.76
N VAL A 140 -8.64 -4.88 -14.88
CA VAL A 140 -9.61 -5.81 -15.44
C VAL A 140 -9.30 -5.88 -16.94
N GLU A 141 -8.85 -7.04 -17.42
CA GLU A 141 -8.82 -7.33 -18.86
C GLU A 141 -10.25 -7.46 -19.41
#